data_AF-K2JN38-F1
#
_entry.id   AF-K2JN38-F1
#
_cell.length_a   1.000
_cell.length_b   1.000
_cell.length_c   1.000
_cell.angle_alpha   90.00
_cell.angle_beta   90.00
_cell.angle_gamma   90.00
#
_symmetry.space_group_name_H-M   'P 1'
#
loop_
_entity.id
_entity.type
_entity.pdbx_description
1 polymer ?
#
loop_
_entity_poly.entity_id
_entity_poly.type
_entity_poly.pdbx_seq_one_letter_code
_entity_poly.pdbx_strand_id
1 'polypeptide(L)'
;MLLVLSLLALLAGPLLYRQLSRRQDWLTLLDNFIFVVIGGLLLFHVMPQALHQGGWPVLVLLLAGAVGPGQVEHLFKGAAKATHNLTLLVGVGGLILHAMTDGAALVDGQGHTGAMLALGVVLHRLPVGLTLWWLLQPQYGRLVAALALGLVVGGTLAGFFLGNRWLPDLGTEQLGWLQGLVAGTLLHVVLHRPFSRHHHGSNWMAGVGGLLGASVLVAISLPALYLHGHDHGQETGAALMRFWHLLLALSPWLLAAYGLALLLNWLRPLRHSGPDQPHGLWRGMIWGLMLPVCLPDAARVYPKLLQHGAPPVMALAFLLAAPIFGIDALLASLAVLGGELTLWRFASVLVLALACAWVLVRFLKRVPARSCYQHDAEAPLRSAFEMGYGHLIDHTAPWVITGLVVAATLAPHPLWQALAVHPEWQLLLVLALALPLHLCATGLTPVVAVLLAFGLNWGAALALLLVGPALNLGLLRYLAQQHSPRFAWAYGLVVMAVAAALGWGVSQWVGVDASSLPALMDIAPDSPWRIACAVTLVGLFATALLRRGARGFVAELWPKGLIIKPHHHH
;
A
#
# COMPACT_ATOMS: atom_id res chain seq x y z
N MET A 1 34.41 -0.34 -17.03
CA MET A 1 33.52 -1.47 -17.39
C MET A 1 32.07 -1.21 -16.98
N LEU A 2 31.80 -0.88 -15.70
CA LEU A 2 30.44 -0.66 -15.18
C LEU A 2 29.66 0.46 -15.91
N LEU A 3 30.31 1.58 -16.24
CA LEU A 3 29.71 2.64 -17.06
C LEU A 3 29.22 2.11 -18.41
N VAL A 4 30.01 1.28 -19.09
CA VAL A 4 29.64 0.72 -20.41
C VAL A 4 28.45 -0.23 -20.26
N LEU A 5 28.47 -1.13 -19.27
CA LEU A 5 27.36 -2.04 -19.00
C LEU A 5 26.07 -1.27 -18.67
N SER A 6 26.19 -0.20 -17.90
CA SER A 6 25.10 0.70 -17.53
C SER A 6 24.48 1.40 -18.76
N LEU A 7 25.30 1.88 -19.69
CA LEU A 7 24.82 2.47 -20.94
C LEU A 7 24.22 1.42 -21.88
N LEU A 8 24.81 0.23 -21.98
CA LEU A 8 24.26 -0.88 -22.76
C LEU A 8 22.90 -1.32 -22.23
N ALA A 9 22.74 -1.44 -20.92
CA ALA A 9 21.46 -1.76 -20.28
C ALA A 9 20.38 -0.71 -20.63
N LEU A 10 20.72 0.58 -20.53
CA LEU A 10 19.81 1.68 -20.89
C LEU A 10 19.42 1.65 -22.39
N LEU A 11 20.40 1.44 -23.27
CA LEU A 11 20.21 1.42 -24.73
C LEU A 11 19.58 0.11 -25.26
N ALA A 12 19.51 -0.95 -24.45
CA ALA A 12 18.80 -2.17 -24.79
C ALA A 12 17.26 -1.99 -24.79
N GLY A 13 16.75 -0.97 -24.08
CA GLY A 13 15.31 -0.68 -23.97
C GLY A 13 14.56 -0.62 -25.30
N PRO A 14 14.98 0.20 -26.29
CA PRO A 14 14.37 0.27 -27.62
C PRO A 14 14.31 -1.07 -28.36
N LEU A 15 15.39 -1.87 -28.26
CA LEU A 15 15.50 -3.17 -28.91
C LEU A 15 14.53 -4.18 -28.29
N LEU A 16 14.51 -4.25 -26.96
CA LEU A 16 13.60 -5.10 -26.20
C LEU A 16 12.15 -4.70 -26.43
N TYR A 17 11.83 -3.40 -26.42
CA TYR A 17 10.49 -2.90 -26.72
C TYR A 17 10.04 -3.33 -28.12
N ARG A 18 10.89 -3.21 -29.14
CA ARG A 18 10.55 -3.63 -30.51
C ARG A 18 10.28 -5.13 -30.62
N GLN A 19 10.97 -5.96 -29.83
CA GLN A 19 10.76 -7.41 -29.84
C GLN A 19 9.48 -7.80 -29.08
N LEU A 20 9.28 -7.23 -27.90
CA LEU A 20 8.16 -7.53 -27.00
C LEU A 20 6.83 -6.92 -27.48
N SER A 21 6.87 -5.79 -28.20
CA SER A 21 5.68 -5.14 -28.77
C SER A 21 4.99 -5.90 -29.89
N ARG A 22 5.55 -7.04 -30.33
CA ARG A 22 4.99 -7.86 -31.41
C ARG A 22 3.73 -8.63 -31.02
N ARG A 23 3.49 -8.92 -29.73
CA ARG A 23 2.25 -9.55 -29.25
C ARG A 23 1.68 -8.79 -28.06
N GLN A 24 0.36 -8.64 -28.02
CA GLN A 24 -0.38 -7.97 -26.95
C GLN A 24 -0.10 -8.57 -25.56
N ASP A 25 0.06 -9.88 -25.56
CA ASP A 25 0.38 -10.71 -24.41
C ASP A 25 1.74 -10.33 -23.79
N TRP A 26 2.80 -10.22 -24.60
CA TRP A 26 4.12 -9.78 -24.14
C TRP A 26 4.12 -8.32 -23.69
N LEU A 27 3.31 -7.47 -24.32
CA LEU A 27 3.10 -6.09 -23.85
C LEU A 27 2.45 -6.05 -22.47
N THR A 28 1.48 -6.93 -22.21
CA THR A 28 0.79 -7.03 -20.91
C THR A 28 1.76 -7.49 -19.81
N LEU A 29 2.61 -8.46 -20.12
CA LEU A 29 3.70 -8.90 -19.24
C LEU A 29 4.66 -7.73 -18.95
N LEU A 30 5.11 -7.04 -20.00
CA LEU A 30 6.04 -5.94 -19.88
C LEU A 30 5.49 -4.78 -19.05
N ASP A 31 4.23 -4.42 -19.26
CA ASP A 31 3.52 -3.40 -18.49
C ASP A 31 3.55 -3.70 -16.99
N ASN A 32 3.16 -4.91 -16.60
CA ASN A 32 3.12 -5.30 -15.18
C ASN A 32 4.52 -5.49 -14.58
N PHE A 33 5.50 -5.93 -15.38
CA PHE A 33 6.90 -5.95 -14.99
C PHE A 33 7.41 -4.55 -14.66
N ILE A 34 7.25 -3.59 -15.59
CA ILE A 34 7.65 -2.20 -15.41
C ILE A 34 6.94 -1.59 -14.20
N PHE A 35 5.64 -1.83 -14.06
CA PHE A 35 4.84 -1.33 -12.95
C PHE A 35 5.40 -1.75 -11.59
N VAL A 36 5.71 -3.04 -11.40
CA VAL A 36 6.27 -3.55 -10.15
C VAL A 36 7.70 -3.07 -9.92
N VAL A 37 8.56 -3.10 -10.94
CA VAL A 37 9.96 -2.68 -10.79
C VAL A 37 10.06 -1.19 -10.47
N ILE A 38 9.40 -0.32 -11.23
CA ILE A 38 9.48 1.13 -10.99
C ILE A 38 8.80 1.48 -9.67
N GLY A 39 7.60 0.97 -9.41
CA GLY A 39 6.90 1.20 -8.14
C GLY A 39 7.75 0.74 -6.96
N GLY A 40 8.35 -0.45 -7.06
CA GLY A 40 9.23 -1.02 -6.05
C GLY A 40 10.50 -0.21 -5.82
N LEU A 41 11.20 0.20 -6.88
CA LEU A 41 12.40 1.04 -6.76
C LEU A 41 12.09 2.42 -6.16
N LEU A 42 10.98 3.03 -6.58
CA LEU A 42 10.54 4.30 -6.01
C LEU A 42 10.25 4.17 -4.51
N LEU A 43 9.55 3.12 -4.10
CA LEU A 43 9.14 2.94 -2.71
C LEU A 43 10.29 2.47 -1.80
N PHE A 44 11.14 1.55 -2.25
CA PHE A 44 12.19 0.95 -1.41
C PHE A 44 13.55 1.64 -1.49
N HIS A 45 13.83 2.41 -2.54
CA HIS A 45 15.14 3.05 -2.73
C HIS A 45 15.02 4.58 -2.76
N VAL A 46 14.21 5.13 -3.67
CA VAL A 46 14.16 6.58 -3.88
C VAL A 46 13.47 7.30 -2.72
N MET A 47 12.30 6.82 -2.29
CA MET A 47 11.51 7.49 -1.25
C MET A 47 12.20 7.49 0.12
N PRO A 48 12.77 6.39 0.64
CA PRO A 48 13.44 6.39 1.94
C PRO A 48 14.67 7.32 1.93
N GLN A 49 15.45 7.29 0.85
CA GLN A 49 16.60 8.16 0.69
C GLN A 49 16.21 9.63 0.60
N ALA A 50 15.17 9.96 -0.17
CA ALA A 50 14.66 11.32 -0.28
C ALA A 50 14.17 11.82 1.09
N LEU A 51 13.43 11.00 1.84
CA LEU A 51 12.95 11.35 3.18
C LEU A 51 14.08 11.57 4.18
N HIS A 52 15.13 10.75 4.11
CA HIS A 52 16.31 10.92 4.96
C HIS A 52 17.05 12.23 4.65
N GLN A 53 17.19 12.58 3.37
CA GLN A 53 17.94 13.77 2.94
C GLN A 53 17.13 15.07 3.08
N GLY A 54 15.85 15.05 2.71
CA GLY A 54 14.99 16.23 2.63
C GLY A 54 13.96 16.37 3.76
N GLY A 55 13.82 15.37 4.63
CA GLY A 55 12.86 15.39 5.74
C GLY A 55 11.38 15.35 5.33
N TRP A 56 10.48 15.75 6.23
CA TRP A 56 9.03 15.70 6.02
C TRP A 56 8.48 16.47 4.78
N PRO A 57 9.07 17.59 4.30
CA PRO A 57 8.58 18.28 3.09
C PRO A 57 8.56 17.36 1.86
N VAL A 58 9.42 16.34 1.83
CA VAL A 58 9.45 15.32 0.78
C VAL A 58 8.12 14.59 0.66
N LEU A 59 7.41 14.31 1.77
CA LEU A 59 6.08 13.68 1.70
C LEU A 59 5.06 14.59 1.01
N VAL A 60 5.10 15.90 1.32
CA VAL A 60 4.22 16.89 0.69
C VAL A 60 4.54 17.03 -0.79
N LEU A 61 5.82 17.10 -1.15
CA LEU A 61 6.27 17.21 -2.53
C LEU A 61 5.98 15.93 -3.32
N LEU A 62 6.12 14.76 -2.71
CA LEU A 62 5.75 13.47 -3.30
C LEU A 62 4.25 13.39 -3.56
N LEU A 63 3.41 13.81 -2.61
CA LEU A 63 1.96 13.90 -2.82
C LEU A 63 1.61 14.93 -3.90
N ALA A 64 2.26 16.10 -3.90
CA ALA A 64 2.08 17.13 -4.91
C ALA A 64 2.49 16.63 -6.30
N GLY A 65 3.58 15.86 -6.42
CA GLY A 65 4.00 15.23 -7.68
C GLY A 65 3.02 14.14 -8.13
N ALA A 66 2.49 13.34 -7.20
CA ALA A 66 1.58 12.24 -7.49
C ALA A 66 0.18 12.70 -7.92
N VAL A 67 -0.32 13.79 -7.34
CA VAL A 67 -1.69 14.28 -7.54
C VAL A 67 -1.73 15.51 -8.46
N GLY A 68 -0.70 16.35 -8.42
CA GLY A 68 -0.62 17.64 -9.12
C GLY A 68 -0.91 17.57 -10.61
N PRO A 69 -0.29 16.66 -11.39
CA PRO A 69 -0.56 16.55 -12.82
C PRO A 69 -2.05 16.36 -13.15
N GLY A 70 -2.74 15.49 -12.40
CA GLY A 70 -4.17 15.22 -12.59
C GLY A 70 -5.07 16.40 -12.19
N GLN A 71 -4.71 17.12 -11.12
CA GLN A 71 -5.49 18.29 -10.69
C GLN A 71 -5.36 19.45 -11.69
N VAL A 72 -4.16 19.68 -12.23
CA VAL A 72 -3.96 20.70 -13.27
C VAL A 72 -4.74 20.35 -14.54
N GLU A 73 -4.81 19.07 -14.92
CA GLU A 73 -5.65 18.63 -16.04
C GLU A 73 -7.14 18.93 -15.81
N HIS A 74 -7.64 18.70 -14.60
CA HIS A 74 -9.04 18.96 -14.25
C HIS A 74 -9.39 20.46 -14.17
N LEU A 75 -8.46 21.29 -13.68
CA LEU A 75 -8.64 22.74 -13.57
C LEU A 75 -8.62 23.44 -14.94
N PHE A 76 -7.79 22.96 -15.86
CA PHE A 76 -7.66 23.56 -17.20
C PHE A 76 -8.27 22.66 -18.27
N LYS A 77 -9.61 22.60 -18.33
CA LYS A 77 -10.41 21.82 -19.31
C LYS A 77 -10.22 22.17 -20.80
N GLY A 78 -9.20 22.96 -21.15
CA GLY A 78 -8.80 23.25 -22.54
C GLY A 78 -7.29 23.21 -22.78
N ALA A 79 -6.47 22.94 -21.76
CA ALA A 79 -5.00 22.99 -21.83
C ALA A 79 -4.33 21.61 -21.63
N ALA A 80 -5.07 20.51 -21.80
CA ALA A 80 -4.57 19.14 -21.57
C ALA A 80 -3.22 18.86 -22.25
N LYS A 81 -3.00 19.42 -23.45
CA LYS A 81 -1.73 19.28 -24.18
C LYS A 81 -0.56 20.03 -23.51
N ALA A 82 -0.81 21.21 -22.93
CA ALA A 82 0.20 21.98 -22.20
C ALA A 82 0.56 21.31 -20.88
N THR A 83 -0.45 20.79 -20.15
CA THR A 83 -0.25 20.06 -18.89
C THR A 83 0.57 18.79 -19.11
N HIS A 84 0.24 18.01 -20.14
CA HIS A 84 0.96 16.79 -20.49
C HIS A 84 2.43 17.06 -20.87
N ASN A 85 2.69 18.15 -21.61
CA ASN A 85 4.05 18.57 -21.94
C ASN A 85 4.84 19.05 -20.69
N LEU A 86 4.20 19.74 -19.75
CA LEU A 86 4.83 20.14 -18.49
C LEU A 86 5.20 18.93 -17.64
N THR A 87 4.29 17.96 -17.50
CA THR A 87 4.58 16.69 -16.80
C THR A 87 5.72 15.95 -17.46
N LEU A 88 5.78 15.93 -18.80
CA LEU A 88 6.89 15.33 -19.53
C LEU A 88 8.20 16.08 -19.31
N LEU A 89 8.19 17.41 -19.31
CA LEU A 89 9.39 18.22 -19.09
C LEU A 89 9.93 18.03 -17.66
N VAL A 90 9.06 18.09 -16.66
CA VAL A 90 9.43 17.83 -15.25
C VAL A 90 9.91 16.39 -15.07
N GLY A 91 9.23 15.42 -15.68
CA GLY A 91 9.59 14.00 -15.60
C GLY A 91 10.94 13.69 -16.27
N VAL A 92 11.19 14.21 -17.48
CA VAL A 92 12.47 14.05 -18.18
C VAL A 92 13.58 14.80 -17.44
N GLY A 93 13.32 16.02 -16.97
CA GLY A 93 14.29 16.79 -16.17
C GLY A 93 14.69 16.07 -14.88
N GLY A 94 13.71 15.55 -14.15
CA GLY A 94 13.94 14.72 -12.96
C GLY A 94 14.73 13.45 -13.27
N LEU A 95 14.44 12.79 -14.39
CA LEU A 95 15.16 11.59 -14.84
C LEU A 95 16.62 11.90 -15.21
N ILE A 96 16.91 13.07 -15.79
CA ILE A 96 18.28 13.51 -16.09
C ILE A 96 19.06 13.69 -14.78
N LEU A 97 18.49 14.38 -13.79
CA LEU A 97 19.13 14.58 -12.49
C LEU A 97 19.35 13.26 -11.74
N HIS A 98 18.37 12.35 -11.79
CA HIS A 98 18.53 10.99 -11.26
C HIS A 98 19.63 10.21 -11.99
N ALA A 99 19.70 10.32 -13.32
CA ALA A 99 20.76 9.69 -14.11
C ALA A 99 22.15 10.27 -13.81
N MET A 100 22.24 11.55 -13.43
CA MET A 100 23.48 12.15 -12.94
C MET A 100 23.88 11.54 -11.60
N THR A 101 22.95 11.35 -10.65
CA THR A 101 23.26 10.70 -9.37
C THR A 101 23.69 9.24 -9.55
N ASP A 102 23.05 8.50 -10.46
CA ASP A 102 23.49 7.16 -10.85
C ASP A 102 24.90 7.14 -11.44
N GLY A 103 25.18 8.10 -12.33
CA GLY A 103 26.48 8.25 -12.98
C GLY A 103 27.58 8.44 -11.94
N ALA A 104 27.33 9.29 -10.93
CA ALA A 104 28.26 9.52 -9.83
C ALA A 104 28.49 8.25 -8.99
N ALA A 105 27.43 7.49 -8.70
CA ALA A 105 27.52 6.23 -7.93
C ALA A 105 28.36 5.13 -8.63
N LEU A 106 28.53 5.19 -9.96
CA LEU A 106 29.38 4.25 -10.71
C LEU A 106 30.88 4.50 -10.54
N VAL A 107 31.28 5.67 -10.03
CA VAL A 107 32.70 6.04 -9.82
C VAL A 107 33.24 5.39 -8.55
N ASP A 108 32.42 5.31 -7.50
CA ASP A 108 32.80 4.85 -6.15
C ASP A 108 32.88 3.30 -6.03
N GLY A 109 32.82 2.60 -7.15
CA GLY A 109 32.74 1.13 -7.24
C GLY A 109 34.03 0.36 -6.95
N GLN A 110 35.03 0.97 -6.31
CA GLN A 110 36.36 0.37 -6.12
C GLN A 110 36.44 -0.61 -4.93
N GLY A 111 35.44 -0.64 -4.03
CA GLY A 111 35.29 -1.64 -2.96
C GLY A 111 34.20 -2.68 -3.23
N HIS A 112 34.18 -3.80 -2.51
CA HIS A 112 33.14 -4.85 -2.64
C HIS A 112 31.71 -4.30 -2.48
N THR A 113 31.51 -3.36 -1.55
CA THR A 113 30.23 -2.66 -1.32
C THR A 113 29.89 -1.70 -2.46
N GLY A 114 30.86 -0.94 -2.96
CA GLY A 114 30.67 -0.04 -4.11
C GLY A 114 30.39 -0.79 -5.41
N ALA A 115 31.01 -1.95 -5.62
CA ALA A 115 30.76 -2.79 -6.79
C ALA A 115 29.32 -3.31 -6.83
N MET A 116 28.74 -3.62 -5.67
CA MET A 116 27.35 -4.05 -5.53
C MET A 116 26.35 -2.91 -5.75
N LEU A 117 26.64 -1.71 -5.21
CA LEU A 117 25.84 -0.51 -5.50
C LEU A 117 25.86 -0.22 -7.01
N ALA A 118 27.02 -0.26 -7.63
CA ALA A 118 27.17 -0.04 -9.07
C ALA A 118 26.48 -1.13 -9.91
N LEU A 119 26.46 -2.38 -9.45
CA LEU A 119 25.69 -3.45 -10.08
C LEU A 119 24.18 -3.18 -10.00
N GLY A 120 23.69 -2.71 -8.84
CA GLY A 120 22.32 -2.23 -8.68
C GLY A 120 21.98 -1.08 -9.63
N VAL A 121 22.92 -0.15 -9.85
CA VAL A 121 22.79 0.92 -10.85
C VAL A 121 22.66 0.35 -12.27
N VAL A 122 23.52 -0.59 -12.65
CA VAL A 122 23.48 -1.23 -13.97
C VAL A 122 22.16 -1.97 -14.19
N LEU A 123 21.69 -2.74 -13.19
CA LEU A 123 20.53 -3.61 -13.33
C LEU A 123 19.22 -2.83 -13.46
N HIS A 124 19.04 -1.74 -12.71
CA HIS A 124 17.79 -0.96 -12.76
C HIS A 124 17.67 -0.10 -14.04
N ARG A 125 18.78 0.15 -14.77
CA ARG A 125 18.79 0.97 -15.99
C ARG A 125 18.11 0.32 -17.19
N LEU A 126 18.07 -1.01 -17.23
CA LEU A 126 17.36 -1.76 -18.26
C LEU A 126 15.84 -1.46 -18.21
N PRO A 127 15.14 -1.63 -17.06
CA PRO A 127 13.77 -1.16 -16.88
C PRO A 127 13.55 0.32 -17.22
N VAL A 128 14.46 1.21 -16.81
CA VAL A 128 14.34 2.65 -17.08
C VAL A 128 14.37 2.98 -18.57
N GLY A 129 15.36 2.47 -19.31
CA GLY A 129 15.50 2.72 -20.74
C GLY A 129 14.33 2.15 -21.55
N LEU A 130 13.87 0.96 -21.16
CA LEU A 130 12.69 0.33 -21.72
C LEU A 130 11.43 1.19 -21.50
N THR A 131 11.24 1.69 -20.28
CA THR A 131 10.06 2.50 -19.91
C THR A 131 10.05 3.84 -20.61
N LEU A 132 11.20 4.52 -20.67
CA LEU A 132 11.33 5.81 -21.34
C LEU A 132 10.97 5.68 -22.83
N TRP A 133 11.50 4.65 -23.48
CA TRP A 133 11.18 4.37 -24.88
C TRP A 133 9.72 4.01 -25.06
N TRP A 134 9.21 3.10 -24.23
CA TRP A 134 7.83 2.64 -24.25
C TRP A 134 6.82 3.80 -24.04
N LEU A 135 7.11 4.75 -23.16
CA LEU A 135 6.23 5.87 -22.83
C LEU A 135 6.22 6.95 -23.93
N LEU A 136 7.40 7.29 -24.46
CA LEU A 136 7.57 8.41 -25.38
C LEU A 136 7.33 8.01 -26.84
N GLN A 137 7.76 6.82 -27.27
CA GLN A 137 7.72 6.46 -28.69
C GLN A 137 6.31 6.40 -29.28
N PRO A 138 5.28 5.83 -28.61
CA PRO A 138 3.92 5.76 -29.16
C PRO A 138 3.21 7.11 -29.18
N GLN A 139 3.59 8.03 -28.30
CA GLN A 139 2.89 9.31 -28.12
C GLN A 139 3.53 10.45 -28.92
N TYR A 140 4.86 10.49 -28.96
CA TYR A 140 5.66 11.60 -29.51
C TYR A 140 6.56 11.16 -30.67
N GLY A 141 6.54 9.88 -31.02
CA GLY A 141 7.36 9.32 -32.09
C GLY A 141 8.76 8.94 -31.64
N ARG A 142 9.50 8.30 -32.56
CA ARG A 142 10.83 7.73 -32.28
C ARG A 142 11.90 8.78 -32.01
N LEU A 143 11.81 9.95 -32.64
CA LEU A 143 12.79 11.02 -32.49
C LEU A 143 12.82 11.55 -31.05
N VAL A 144 11.66 11.92 -30.50
CA VAL A 144 11.55 12.44 -29.13
C VAL A 144 11.99 11.40 -28.11
N ALA A 145 11.61 10.14 -28.30
CA ALA A 145 12.06 9.04 -27.44
C ALA A 145 13.60 8.86 -27.48
N ALA A 146 14.21 8.95 -28.66
CA ALA A 146 15.66 8.88 -28.82
C ALA A 146 16.38 10.09 -28.21
N LEU A 147 15.84 11.31 -28.38
CA LEU A 147 16.39 12.52 -27.76
C LEU A 147 16.35 12.43 -26.24
N ALA A 148 15.23 12.01 -25.66
CA ALA A 148 15.12 11.83 -24.22
C ALA A 148 16.10 10.77 -23.69
N LEU A 149 16.23 9.62 -24.38
CA LEU A 149 17.21 8.60 -24.03
C LEU A 149 18.64 9.14 -24.11
N GLY A 150 18.94 9.94 -25.15
CA GLY A 150 20.21 10.64 -25.31
C GLY A 150 20.50 11.62 -24.18
N LEU A 151 19.49 12.36 -23.70
CA LEU A 151 19.62 13.25 -22.53
C LEU A 151 19.92 12.47 -21.25
N VAL A 152 19.30 11.31 -21.04
CA VAL A 152 19.59 10.43 -19.88
C VAL A 152 21.00 9.84 -19.95
N VAL A 153 21.45 9.45 -21.15
CA VAL A 153 22.85 9.06 -21.40
C VAL A 153 23.79 10.22 -21.07
N GLY A 154 23.49 11.43 -21.55
CA GLY A 154 24.26 12.63 -21.27
C GLY A 154 24.34 12.94 -19.76
N GLY A 155 23.21 12.85 -19.05
CA GLY A 155 23.15 12.99 -17.59
C GLY A 155 24.00 11.94 -16.87
N THR A 156 23.95 10.68 -17.30
CA THR A 156 24.81 9.62 -16.76
C THR A 156 26.29 9.96 -16.90
N LEU A 157 26.70 10.35 -18.11
CA LEU A 157 28.10 10.68 -18.39
C LEU A 157 28.54 11.90 -17.58
N ALA A 158 27.69 12.92 -17.50
CA ALA A 158 27.94 14.09 -16.65
C ALA A 158 28.09 13.70 -15.17
N GLY A 159 27.21 12.84 -14.66
CA GLY A 159 27.33 12.28 -13.31
C GLY A 159 28.65 11.54 -13.07
N PHE A 160 29.04 10.68 -14.00
CA PHE A 160 30.26 9.88 -13.90
C PHE A 160 31.54 10.73 -13.93
N PHE A 161 31.61 11.74 -14.81
CA PHE A 161 32.83 12.55 -14.98
C PHE A 161 32.88 13.80 -14.10
N LEU A 162 31.73 14.41 -13.82
CA LEU A 162 31.60 15.71 -13.15
C LEU A 162 30.91 15.63 -11.79
N GLY A 163 30.28 14.50 -11.46
CA GLY A 163 29.47 14.36 -10.24
C GLY A 163 30.24 14.72 -8.98
N ASN A 164 31.48 14.26 -8.85
CA ASN A 164 32.32 14.52 -7.68
C ASN A 164 32.76 15.99 -7.53
N ARG A 165 32.51 16.84 -8.54
CA ARG A 165 32.89 18.26 -8.55
C ARG A 165 31.70 19.21 -8.35
N TRP A 166 30.49 18.83 -8.75
CA TRP A 166 29.31 19.73 -8.80
C TRP A 166 28.22 19.34 -7.80
N LEU A 167 28.06 18.06 -7.47
CA LEU A 167 27.06 17.61 -6.50
C LEU A 167 27.32 18.11 -5.05
N PRO A 168 28.56 18.38 -4.59
CA PRO A 168 28.79 18.89 -3.23
C PRO A 168 28.20 20.28 -2.94
N ASP A 169 28.02 21.13 -3.97
CA ASP A 169 27.54 22.52 -3.81
C ASP A 169 25.99 22.61 -3.80
N LEU A 170 25.29 21.57 -4.21
CA LEU A 170 23.84 21.47 -4.05
C LEU A 170 23.53 20.93 -2.66
N GLY A 171 22.83 21.70 -1.83
CA GLY A 171 22.45 21.24 -0.50
C GLY A 171 21.65 19.93 -0.58
N THR A 172 22.00 18.99 0.31
CA THR A 172 21.44 17.63 0.35
C THR A 172 19.92 17.64 0.56
N GLU A 173 19.40 18.64 1.28
CA GLU A 173 17.97 18.82 1.52
C GLU A 173 17.20 19.16 0.24
N GLN A 174 17.71 20.09 -0.57
CA GLN A 174 17.06 20.50 -1.81
C GLN A 174 17.02 19.36 -2.84
N LEU A 175 18.07 18.54 -2.87
CA LEU A 175 18.09 17.30 -3.67
C LEU A 175 17.02 16.33 -3.20
N GLY A 176 16.85 16.13 -1.89
CA GLY A 176 15.79 15.30 -1.33
C GLY A 176 14.38 15.81 -1.68
N TRP A 177 14.15 17.11 -1.61
CA TRP A 177 12.87 17.75 -2.00
C TRP A 177 12.54 17.52 -3.47
N LEU A 178 13.53 17.76 -4.34
CA LEU A 178 13.38 17.54 -5.78
C LEU A 178 13.13 16.07 -6.10
N GLN A 179 13.86 15.16 -5.46
CA GLN A 179 13.63 13.71 -5.59
C GLN A 179 12.23 13.31 -5.15
N GLY A 180 11.71 13.88 -4.05
CA GLY A 180 10.33 13.68 -3.61
C GLY A 180 9.32 14.08 -4.67
N LEU A 181 9.43 15.29 -5.20
CA LEU A 181 8.56 15.78 -6.27
C LEU A 181 8.62 14.88 -7.52
N VAL A 182 9.84 14.56 -7.98
CA VAL A 182 10.05 13.71 -9.16
C VAL A 182 9.49 12.30 -8.93
N ALA A 183 9.77 11.69 -7.77
CA ALA A 183 9.23 10.38 -7.40
C ALA A 183 7.69 10.38 -7.41
N GLY A 184 7.08 11.45 -6.88
CA GLY A 184 5.63 11.67 -6.97
C GLY A 184 5.14 11.69 -8.41
N THR A 185 5.76 12.47 -9.29
CA THR A 185 5.35 12.54 -10.71
C THR A 185 5.54 11.22 -11.45
N LEU A 186 6.58 10.45 -11.15
CA LEU A 186 6.78 9.11 -11.72
C LEU A 186 5.71 8.14 -11.21
N LEU A 187 5.38 8.19 -9.92
CA LEU A 187 4.30 7.40 -9.34
C LEU A 187 2.95 7.74 -10.00
N HIS A 188 2.66 9.02 -10.28
CA HIS A 188 1.49 9.43 -11.06
C HIS A 188 1.44 8.73 -12.43
N VAL A 189 2.53 8.80 -13.20
CA VAL A 189 2.62 8.23 -14.55
C VAL A 189 2.39 6.71 -14.54
N VAL A 190 3.00 6.02 -13.57
CA VAL A 190 2.89 4.55 -13.44
C VAL A 190 1.47 4.12 -13.04
N LEU A 191 0.82 4.84 -12.11
CA LEU A 191 -0.52 4.52 -11.62
C LEU A 191 -1.63 4.86 -12.64
N HIS A 192 -1.60 6.04 -13.26
CA HIS A 192 -2.73 6.55 -14.05
C HIS A 192 -2.78 6.07 -15.51
N ARG A 193 -1.68 5.57 -16.08
CA ARG A 193 -1.66 5.12 -17.48
C ARG A 193 -1.52 3.60 -17.55
N PRO A 194 -2.60 2.84 -17.82
CA PRO A 194 -2.45 1.43 -18.20
C PRO A 194 -1.68 1.37 -19.52
N PHE A 195 -0.52 0.72 -19.49
CA PHE A 195 0.40 0.68 -20.63
C PHE A 195 -0.09 -0.29 -21.73
N SER A 196 -1.15 -1.06 -21.47
CA SER A 196 -1.89 -1.85 -22.46
C SER A 196 -3.27 -1.23 -22.74
N ARG A 197 -3.59 -0.89 -24.00
CA ARG A 197 -4.92 -0.38 -24.38
C ARG A 197 -5.98 -1.49 -24.29
N HIS A 198 -7.00 -1.24 -23.48
CA HIS A 198 -8.39 -1.77 -23.39
C HIS A 198 -8.88 -3.04 -24.12
N HIS A 199 -8.05 -4.05 -24.40
CA HIS A 199 -8.55 -5.39 -24.78
C HIS A 199 -7.88 -6.49 -23.98
N HIS A 200 -8.70 -7.45 -23.53
CA HIS A 200 -8.43 -8.63 -22.69
C HIS A 200 -7.01 -9.24 -22.85
N GLY A 201 -6.01 -8.60 -22.23
CA GLY A 201 -4.70 -9.23 -22.03
C GLY A 201 -4.84 -10.36 -21.03
N SER A 202 -4.06 -11.42 -21.21
CA SER A 202 -4.09 -12.56 -20.29
C SER A 202 -3.68 -12.13 -18.88
N ASN A 203 -4.58 -12.29 -17.89
CA ASN A 203 -4.28 -12.04 -16.48
C ASN A 203 -3.05 -12.82 -16.01
N TRP A 204 -2.86 -14.02 -16.56
CA TRP A 204 -1.68 -14.84 -16.31
C TRP A 204 -0.39 -14.11 -16.70
N MET A 205 -0.35 -13.48 -17.88
CA MET A 205 0.84 -12.76 -18.34
C MET A 205 1.08 -11.47 -17.57
N ALA A 206 0.01 -10.77 -17.20
CA ALA A 206 0.09 -9.66 -16.26
C ALA A 206 0.70 -10.11 -14.93
N GLY A 207 0.26 -11.25 -14.42
CA GLY A 207 0.77 -11.87 -13.19
C GLY A 207 2.23 -12.29 -13.28
N VAL A 208 2.61 -12.98 -14.36
CA VAL A 208 4.01 -13.38 -14.64
C VAL A 208 4.91 -12.15 -14.73
N GLY A 209 4.47 -11.09 -15.42
CA GLY A 209 5.18 -9.82 -15.47
C GLY A 209 5.42 -9.23 -14.09
N GLY A 210 4.37 -9.21 -13.27
CA GLY A 210 4.47 -8.74 -11.88
C GLY A 210 5.44 -9.56 -11.03
N LEU A 211 5.41 -10.89 -11.14
CA LEU A 211 6.35 -11.77 -10.41
C LEU A 211 7.79 -11.58 -10.87
N LEU A 212 8.04 -11.54 -12.19
CA LEU A 212 9.37 -11.24 -12.73
C LEU A 212 9.87 -9.90 -12.21
N GLY A 213 9.00 -8.89 -12.14
CA GLY A 213 9.35 -7.58 -11.61
C GLY A 213 9.72 -7.63 -10.13
N ALA A 214 8.94 -8.36 -9.32
CA ALA A 214 9.24 -8.57 -7.91
C ALA A 214 10.55 -9.34 -7.71
N SER A 215 10.80 -10.38 -8.50
CA SER A 215 12.06 -11.14 -8.46
C SER A 215 13.26 -10.27 -8.81
N VAL A 216 13.14 -9.42 -9.83
CA VAL A 216 14.20 -8.46 -10.19
C VAL A 216 14.41 -7.43 -9.07
N LEU A 217 13.35 -6.93 -8.45
CA LEU A 217 13.46 -6.00 -7.32
C LEU A 217 14.22 -6.66 -6.16
N VAL A 218 13.87 -7.89 -5.79
CA VAL A 218 14.59 -8.66 -4.77
C VAL A 218 16.06 -8.88 -5.18
N ALA A 219 16.33 -9.20 -6.45
CA ALA A 219 17.69 -9.37 -6.97
C ALA A 219 18.52 -8.08 -6.91
N ILE A 220 17.93 -6.93 -7.22
CA ILE A 220 18.60 -5.61 -7.14
C ILE A 220 18.93 -5.29 -5.67
N SER A 221 18.09 -5.70 -4.73
CA SER A 221 18.24 -5.35 -3.32
C SER A 221 18.96 -6.41 -2.46
N LEU A 222 19.13 -7.64 -2.98
CA LEU A 222 19.87 -8.74 -2.35
C LEU A 222 21.29 -8.34 -1.88
N PRO A 223 22.08 -7.57 -2.67
CA PRO A 223 23.37 -7.08 -2.22
C PRO A 223 23.34 -6.23 -0.95
N ALA A 224 22.29 -5.42 -0.77
CA ALA A 224 22.09 -4.60 0.41
C ALA A 224 21.66 -5.42 1.64
N LEU A 225 21.19 -6.66 1.44
CA LEU A 225 20.78 -7.59 2.50
C LEU A 225 21.96 -8.39 3.08
N TYR A 226 22.87 -8.87 2.22
CA TYR A 226 23.88 -9.86 2.59
C TYR A 226 25.22 -9.28 3.05
N LEU A 227 25.56 -8.06 2.66
CA LEU A 227 26.85 -7.45 2.98
C LEU A 227 26.72 -6.49 4.15
N HIS A 228 26.56 -7.04 5.36
CA HIS A 228 26.85 -6.31 6.60
C HIS A 228 28.35 -6.01 6.65
N GLY A 229 28.75 -4.83 6.19
CA GLY A 229 30.13 -4.35 6.26
C GLY A 229 30.12 -2.85 6.49
N HIS A 230 30.78 -2.44 7.57
CA HIS A 230 30.84 -1.09 8.12
C HIS A 230 31.00 0.03 7.07
N ASP A 231 30.31 1.13 7.37
CA ASP A 231 30.48 2.48 6.85
C ASP A 231 29.92 2.82 5.44
N HIS A 232 28.97 3.78 5.47
CA HIS A 232 28.54 4.70 4.41
C HIS A 232 27.39 4.37 3.42
N GLY A 233 26.54 3.35 3.68
CA GLY A 233 25.35 3.09 2.84
C GLY A 233 24.07 2.60 3.56
N GLN A 234 23.94 2.89 4.87
CA GLN A 234 23.09 2.15 5.82
C GLN A 234 21.57 2.09 5.53
N GLU A 235 20.99 2.93 4.67
CA GLU A 235 19.52 3.12 4.65
C GLU A 235 18.78 2.40 3.50
N THR A 236 19.40 2.19 2.33
CA THR A 236 18.69 1.56 1.18
C THR A 236 18.37 0.08 1.42
N GLY A 237 19.19 -0.62 2.21
CA GLY A 237 18.90 -1.97 2.69
C GLY A 237 17.96 -2.02 3.90
N ALA A 238 17.90 -0.94 4.69
CA ALA A 238 17.13 -0.91 5.95
C ALA A 238 15.62 -1.06 5.72
N ALA A 239 15.09 -0.41 4.68
CA ALA A 239 13.68 -0.55 4.33
C ALA A 239 13.33 -2.00 3.96
N LEU A 240 14.13 -2.64 3.11
CA LEU A 240 13.87 -4.03 2.71
C LEU A 240 14.06 -5.02 3.87
N MET A 241 15.06 -4.79 4.72
CA MET A 241 15.26 -5.58 5.93
C MET A 241 14.07 -5.49 6.87
N ARG A 242 13.53 -4.28 7.10
CA ARG A 242 12.30 -4.11 7.89
C ARG A 242 11.11 -4.82 7.24
N PHE A 243 10.97 -4.75 5.91
CA PHE A 243 9.93 -5.51 5.19
C PHE A 243 10.06 -7.01 5.45
N TRP A 244 11.28 -7.56 5.33
CA TRP A 244 11.56 -8.98 5.56
C TRP A 244 11.26 -9.41 7.01
N HIS A 245 11.70 -8.62 8.00
CA HIS A 245 11.44 -8.92 9.41
C HIS A 245 9.95 -8.85 9.77
N LEU A 246 9.24 -7.83 9.29
CA LEU A 246 7.79 -7.72 9.47
C LEU A 246 7.05 -8.87 8.80
N LEU A 247 7.48 -9.27 7.59
CA LEU A 247 6.93 -10.43 6.89
C LEU A 247 7.16 -11.72 7.70
N LEU A 248 8.37 -11.98 8.19
CA LEU A 248 8.68 -13.15 9.03
C LEU A 248 7.90 -13.14 10.36
N ALA A 249 7.63 -11.97 10.93
CA ALA A 249 6.82 -11.83 12.15
C ALA A 249 5.35 -12.13 11.88
N LEU A 250 4.77 -11.62 10.80
CA LEU A 250 3.36 -11.80 10.47
C LEU A 250 3.04 -13.16 9.86
N SER A 251 3.97 -13.80 9.17
CA SER A 251 3.67 -14.98 8.33
C SER A 251 3.01 -16.14 9.07
N PRO A 252 3.50 -16.61 10.24
CA PRO A 252 2.84 -17.69 10.98
C PRO A 252 1.42 -17.31 11.41
N TRP A 253 1.22 -16.06 11.81
CA TRP A 253 -0.04 -15.55 12.34
C TRP A 253 -1.09 -15.33 11.24
N LEU A 254 -0.67 -14.82 10.08
CA LEU A 254 -1.54 -14.68 8.91
C LEU A 254 -1.95 -16.04 8.33
N LEU A 255 -1.01 -16.99 8.24
CA LEU A 255 -1.35 -18.36 7.83
C LEU A 255 -2.31 -19.02 8.82
N ALA A 256 -2.10 -18.84 10.12
CA ALA A 256 -3.03 -19.30 11.15
C ALA A 256 -4.41 -18.64 11.01
N ALA A 257 -4.47 -17.33 10.73
CA ALA A 257 -5.73 -16.62 10.49
C ALA A 257 -6.48 -17.16 9.28
N TYR A 258 -5.79 -17.35 8.15
CA TYR A 258 -6.37 -17.94 6.94
C TYR A 258 -6.83 -19.38 7.16
N GLY A 259 -6.05 -20.18 7.90
CA GLY A 259 -6.41 -21.55 8.26
C GLY A 259 -7.64 -21.60 9.18
N LEU A 260 -7.72 -20.70 10.16
CA LEU A 260 -8.86 -20.62 11.06
C LEU A 260 -10.12 -20.11 10.36
N ALA A 261 -10.00 -19.14 9.46
CA ALA A 261 -11.11 -18.70 8.61
C ALA A 261 -11.66 -19.85 7.74
N LEU A 262 -10.76 -20.68 7.20
CA LEU A 262 -11.13 -21.88 6.43
C LEU A 262 -11.86 -22.90 7.30
N LEU A 263 -11.34 -23.15 8.51
CA LEU A 263 -11.94 -24.05 9.49
C LEU A 263 -13.34 -23.57 9.91
N LEU A 264 -13.50 -22.27 10.21
CA LEU A 264 -14.79 -21.70 10.58
C LEU A 264 -15.81 -21.78 9.42
N ASN A 265 -15.38 -21.56 8.19
CA ASN A 265 -16.23 -21.74 7.01
C ASN A 265 -16.63 -23.21 6.80
N TRP A 266 -15.73 -24.15 7.10
CA TRP A 266 -16.00 -25.58 7.06
C TRP A 266 -16.98 -26.03 8.16
N LEU A 267 -16.81 -25.52 9.38
CA LEU A 267 -17.61 -25.92 10.55
C LEU A 267 -19.05 -25.40 10.55
N ARG A 268 -19.40 -24.43 9.67
CA ARG A 268 -20.74 -23.83 9.52
C ARG A 268 -21.60 -23.86 10.81
N PRO A 269 -21.24 -23.17 11.91
CA PRO A 269 -22.07 -23.27 13.10
C PRO A 269 -23.36 -22.43 12.92
N LEU A 270 -24.50 -23.15 12.90
CA LEU A 270 -25.82 -22.74 13.38
C LEU A 270 -26.46 -21.49 12.73
N ARG A 271 -26.75 -21.55 11.43
CA ARG A 271 -27.74 -20.66 10.80
C ARG A 271 -29.16 -21.11 11.17
N HIS A 272 -29.65 -20.67 12.31
CA HIS A 272 -31.06 -20.32 12.53
C HIS A 272 -31.09 -19.27 13.64
N SER A 273 -31.28 -18.01 13.29
CA SER A 273 -31.66 -16.97 14.25
C SER A 273 -33.04 -16.46 13.83
N GLY A 274 -34.05 -16.86 14.60
CA GLY A 274 -35.41 -16.34 14.44
C GLY A 274 -35.48 -14.83 14.74
N PRO A 275 -36.55 -14.15 14.30
CA PRO A 275 -36.67 -12.69 14.33
C PRO A 275 -36.68 -12.06 15.73
N ASP A 276 -36.96 -12.84 16.78
CA ASP A 276 -37.28 -12.30 18.11
C ASP A 276 -36.18 -12.57 19.14
N GLN A 277 -35.10 -11.77 19.18
CA GLN A 277 -34.27 -11.64 20.39
C GLN A 277 -33.63 -10.24 20.55
N PRO A 278 -33.58 -9.69 21.79
CA PRO A 278 -33.14 -8.32 22.09
C PRO A 278 -31.61 -8.08 21.99
N HIS A 279 -30.81 -9.08 21.60
CA HIS A 279 -29.33 -9.00 21.62
C HIS A 279 -28.68 -8.74 20.25
N GLY A 280 -29.35 -8.00 19.36
CA GLY A 280 -28.85 -7.74 17.99
C GLY A 280 -27.47 -7.07 17.94
N LEU A 281 -27.14 -6.21 18.91
CA LEU A 281 -25.87 -5.48 18.98
C LEU A 281 -24.67 -6.45 19.13
N TRP A 282 -24.72 -7.34 20.11
CA TRP A 282 -23.66 -8.33 20.38
C TRP A 282 -23.52 -9.36 19.27
N ARG A 283 -24.62 -9.79 18.66
CA ARG A 283 -24.59 -10.71 17.51
C ARG A 283 -23.85 -10.10 16.33
N GLY A 284 -24.19 -8.86 15.96
CA GLY A 284 -23.53 -8.18 14.85
C GLY A 284 -22.03 -8.04 15.08
N MET A 285 -21.65 -7.71 16.31
CA MET A 285 -20.26 -7.63 16.74
C MET A 285 -19.54 -8.97 16.62
N ILE A 286 -20.02 -10.05 17.24
CA ILE A 286 -19.38 -11.38 17.20
C ILE A 286 -19.20 -11.85 15.74
N TRP A 287 -20.22 -11.65 14.91
CA TRP A 287 -20.13 -11.97 13.48
C TRP A 287 -19.07 -11.15 12.76
N GLY A 288 -18.89 -9.88 13.14
CA GLY A 288 -17.83 -9.04 12.60
C GLY A 288 -16.45 -9.56 12.97
N LEU A 289 -16.20 -9.85 14.26
CA LEU A 289 -14.88 -10.30 14.72
C LEU A 289 -14.45 -11.65 14.13
N MET A 290 -15.40 -12.54 13.85
CA MET A 290 -15.09 -13.88 13.34
C MET A 290 -14.75 -13.91 11.84
N LEU A 291 -15.06 -12.85 11.10
CA LEU A 291 -14.87 -12.82 9.65
C LEU A 291 -13.66 -11.93 9.31
N PRO A 292 -12.62 -12.46 8.63
CA PRO A 292 -11.46 -11.68 8.18
C PRO A 292 -11.85 -10.82 6.97
N VAL A 293 -12.64 -9.78 7.22
CA VAL A 293 -13.32 -9.02 6.17
C VAL A 293 -12.83 -7.58 6.22
N CYS A 294 -12.19 -7.15 5.13
CA CYS A 294 -11.79 -5.75 4.96
C CYS A 294 -13.02 -4.85 4.74
N LEU A 295 -12.85 -3.54 4.93
CA LEU A 295 -13.95 -2.58 4.82
C LEU A 295 -14.77 -2.65 3.51
N PRO A 296 -14.16 -2.82 2.31
CA PRO A 296 -14.94 -2.98 1.08
C PRO A 296 -15.86 -4.19 1.08
N ASP A 297 -15.44 -5.30 1.69
CA ASP A 297 -16.24 -6.51 1.81
C ASP A 297 -17.32 -6.35 2.87
N ALA A 298 -17.00 -5.73 4.02
CA ALA A 298 -17.96 -5.45 5.07
C ALA A 298 -19.10 -4.55 4.56
N ALA A 299 -18.77 -3.53 3.77
CA ALA A 299 -19.74 -2.65 3.11
C ALA A 299 -20.64 -3.38 2.10
N ARG A 300 -20.16 -4.45 1.45
CA ARG A 300 -20.95 -5.31 0.54
C ARG A 300 -21.87 -6.28 1.29
N VAL A 301 -21.47 -6.74 2.47
CA VAL A 301 -22.26 -7.66 3.31
C VAL A 301 -23.35 -6.91 4.09
N TYR A 302 -23.07 -5.69 4.54
CA TYR A 302 -24.01 -4.83 5.27
C TYR A 302 -25.44 -4.74 4.67
N PRO A 303 -25.63 -4.40 3.37
CA PRO A 303 -26.97 -4.31 2.80
C PRO A 303 -27.67 -5.67 2.71
N LYS A 304 -26.91 -6.76 2.52
CA LYS A 304 -27.45 -8.12 2.49
C LYS A 304 -28.01 -8.51 3.86
N LEU A 305 -27.31 -8.15 4.95
CA LEU A 305 -27.83 -8.37 6.30
C LEU A 305 -29.17 -7.68 6.51
N LEU A 306 -29.29 -6.41 6.10
CA LEU A 306 -30.55 -5.66 6.19
C LEU A 306 -31.66 -6.29 5.31
N GLN A 307 -31.33 -6.75 4.11
CA GLN A 307 -32.27 -7.40 3.20
C GLN A 307 -32.76 -8.76 3.72
N HIS A 308 -31.90 -9.49 4.45
CA HIS A 308 -32.25 -10.73 5.14
C HIS A 308 -32.99 -10.51 6.48
N GLY A 309 -33.40 -9.27 6.79
CA GLY A 309 -34.18 -8.95 7.98
C GLY A 309 -33.37 -8.79 9.26
N ALA A 310 -32.04 -8.69 9.19
CA ALA A 310 -31.24 -8.39 10.36
C ALA A 310 -31.61 -7.00 10.93
N PRO A 311 -31.73 -6.85 12.26
CA PRO A 311 -31.96 -5.54 12.88
C PRO A 311 -30.89 -4.53 12.44
N PRO A 312 -31.25 -3.27 12.13
CA PRO A 312 -30.27 -2.29 11.63
C PRO A 312 -29.09 -2.04 12.58
N VAL A 313 -29.34 -2.10 13.89
CA VAL A 313 -28.30 -2.01 14.92
C VAL A 313 -27.29 -3.17 14.85
N MET A 314 -27.74 -4.38 14.52
CA MET A 314 -26.90 -5.56 14.32
C MET A 314 -26.02 -5.37 13.08
N ALA A 315 -26.62 -4.92 11.97
CA ALA A 315 -25.89 -4.67 10.73
C ALA A 315 -24.83 -3.57 10.91
N LEU A 316 -25.13 -2.51 11.68
CA LEU A 316 -24.15 -1.46 12.00
C LEU A 316 -23.02 -1.97 12.90
N ALA A 317 -23.33 -2.75 13.95
CA ALA A 317 -22.32 -3.34 14.82
C ALA A 317 -21.38 -4.25 14.02
N PHE A 318 -21.91 -5.04 13.08
CA PHE A 318 -21.11 -5.82 12.13
C PHE A 318 -20.22 -4.93 11.25
N LEU A 319 -20.79 -3.90 10.62
CA LEU A 319 -20.07 -3.01 9.71
C LEU A 319 -18.91 -2.27 10.42
N LEU A 320 -19.08 -1.95 11.70
CA LEU A 320 -18.05 -1.31 12.53
C LEU A 320 -17.00 -2.32 13.01
N ALA A 321 -17.40 -3.50 13.50
CA ALA A 321 -16.45 -4.43 14.12
C ALA A 321 -15.59 -5.22 13.11
N ALA A 322 -16.20 -5.69 12.02
CA ALA A 322 -15.54 -6.55 11.03
C ALA A 322 -14.21 -5.99 10.49
N PRO A 323 -14.14 -4.74 10.01
CA PRO A 323 -12.92 -4.23 9.39
C PRO A 323 -11.83 -3.83 10.40
N ILE A 324 -12.16 -3.63 11.68
CA ILE A 324 -11.21 -3.11 12.68
C ILE A 324 -10.47 -4.26 13.40
N PHE A 325 -11.18 -5.36 13.66
CA PHE A 325 -10.70 -6.44 14.53
C PHE A 325 -11.16 -7.83 14.09
N GLY A 326 -11.10 -8.08 12.77
CA GLY A 326 -11.17 -9.44 12.24
C GLY A 326 -10.06 -10.33 12.83
N ILE A 327 -10.23 -11.65 12.71
CA ILE A 327 -9.30 -12.62 13.30
C ILE A 327 -7.86 -12.49 12.78
N ASP A 328 -7.69 -12.08 11.53
CA ASP A 328 -6.41 -11.77 10.91
C ASP A 328 -5.76 -10.53 11.52
N ALA A 329 -6.53 -9.46 11.75
CA ALA A 329 -6.05 -8.26 12.42
C ALA A 329 -5.71 -8.50 13.90
N LEU A 330 -6.46 -9.36 14.60
CA LEU A 330 -6.17 -9.77 15.97
C LEU A 330 -4.83 -10.51 16.04
N LEU A 331 -4.66 -11.55 15.22
CA LEU A 331 -3.44 -12.36 15.21
C LEU A 331 -2.23 -11.54 14.73
N ALA A 332 -2.40 -10.64 13.76
CA ALA A 332 -1.37 -9.69 13.35
C ALA A 332 -1.01 -8.70 14.48
N SER A 333 -1.98 -8.26 15.29
CA SER A 333 -1.72 -7.40 16.46
C SER A 333 -0.89 -8.12 17.50
N LEU A 334 -1.22 -9.38 17.81
CA LEU A 334 -0.43 -10.18 18.76
C LEU A 334 1.02 -10.34 18.29
N ALA A 335 1.21 -10.56 16.99
CA ALA A 335 2.52 -10.75 16.40
C ALA A 335 3.42 -9.51 16.54
N VAL A 336 2.86 -8.31 16.36
CA VAL A 336 3.67 -7.09 16.18
C VAL A 336 3.59 -6.13 17.37
N LEU A 337 2.41 -5.98 17.97
CA LEU A 337 2.16 -5.08 19.11
C LEU A 337 2.29 -5.79 20.47
N GLY A 338 2.28 -7.12 20.50
CA GLY A 338 2.27 -7.90 21.74
C GLY A 338 0.90 -8.04 22.38
N GLY A 339 0.82 -8.83 23.45
CA GLY A 339 -0.45 -9.22 24.08
C GLY A 339 -1.20 -8.06 24.74
N GLU A 340 -0.50 -7.20 25.47
CA GLU A 340 -1.11 -6.10 26.24
C GLU A 340 -1.76 -5.06 25.32
N LEU A 341 -1.01 -4.54 24.34
CA LEU A 341 -1.54 -3.56 23.38
C LEU A 341 -2.68 -4.14 22.53
N THR A 342 -2.58 -5.42 22.20
CA THR A 342 -3.66 -6.11 21.48
C THR A 342 -4.93 -6.22 22.33
N LEU A 343 -4.80 -6.45 23.64
CA LEU A 343 -5.95 -6.49 24.56
C LEU A 343 -6.63 -5.12 24.65
N TRP A 344 -5.85 -4.05 24.78
CA TRP A 344 -6.38 -2.68 24.78
C TRP A 344 -7.06 -2.32 23.46
N ARG A 345 -6.48 -2.74 22.34
CA ARG A 345 -7.10 -2.60 21.02
C ARG A 345 -8.42 -3.37 20.98
N PHE A 346 -8.47 -4.63 21.39
CA PHE A 346 -9.68 -5.46 21.42
C PHE A 346 -10.80 -4.83 22.24
N ALA A 347 -10.50 -4.42 23.47
CA ALA A 347 -11.45 -3.77 24.37
C ALA A 347 -11.98 -2.47 23.76
N SER A 348 -11.12 -1.69 23.11
CA SER A 348 -11.51 -0.44 22.45
C SER A 348 -12.39 -0.67 21.24
N VAL A 349 -12.16 -1.73 20.44
CA VAL A 349 -13.06 -2.08 19.33
C VAL A 349 -14.43 -2.49 19.83
N LEU A 350 -14.48 -3.29 20.90
CA LEU A 350 -15.72 -3.67 21.56
C LEU A 350 -16.52 -2.42 21.96
N VAL A 351 -15.90 -1.50 22.69
CA VAL A 351 -16.57 -0.25 23.12
C VAL A 351 -16.98 0.61 21.92
N LEU A 352 -16.08 0.81 20.95
CA LEU A 352 -16.34 1.61 19.75
C LEU A 352 -17.52 1.07 18.95
N ALA A 353 -17.51 -0.21 18.61
CA ALA A 353 -18.54 -0.83 17.78
C ALA A 353 -19.92 -0.78 18.46
N LEU A 354 -19.99 -1.09 19.76
CA LEU A 354 -21.24 -1.06 20.52
C LEU A 354 -21.77 0.38 20.66
N ALA A 355 -20.91 1.32 21.09
CA ALA A 355 -21.30 2.71 21.31
C ALA A 355 -21.72 3.38 19.99
N CYS A 356 -20.92 3.24 18.93
CA CYS A 356 -21.23 3.84 17.64
C CYS A 356 -22.50 3.24 17.04
N ALA A 357 -22.68 1.91 17.03
CA ALA A 357 -23.90 1.30 16.50
C ALA A 357 -25.16 1.73 17.27
N TRP A 358 -25.07 1.85 18.60
CA TRP A 358 -26.17 2.32 19.44
C TRP A 358 -26.53 3.78 19.16
N VAL A 359 -25.55 4.67 18.99
CA VAL A 359 -25.82 6.07 18.62
C VAL A 359 -26.37 6.16 17.19
N LEU A 360 -25.71 5.51 16.24
CA LEU A 360 -25.97 5.65 14.80
C LEU A 360 -27.31 5.07 14.37
N VAL A 361 -27.83 4.03 15.04
CA VAL A 361 -29.14 3.47 14.70
C VAL A 361 -30.26 4.51 14.80
N ARG A 362 -30.11 5.53 15.66
CA ARG A 362 -31.10 6.62 15.80
C ARG A 362 -31.19 7.52 14.57
N PHE A 363 -30.11 7.57 13.78
CA PHE A 363 -30.03 8.37 12.56
C PHE A 363 -30.41 7.56 11.31
N LEU A 364 -30.60 6.25 11.43
CA LEU A 364 -31.09 5.41 10.34
C LEU A 364 -32.59 5.60 10.13
N LYS A 365 -32.97 5.96 8.90
CA LYS A 365 -34.37 5.84 8.48
C LYS A 365 -34.74 4.35 8.39
N ARG A 366 -36.00 4.01 8.71
CA ARG A 366 -36.52 2.63 8.57
C ARG A 366 -36.22 2.12 7.17
N VAL A 367 -35.44 1.04 7.09
CA VAL A 367 -35.16 0.33 5.84
C VAL A 367 -36.35 -0.62 5.61
N PRO A 368 -37.15 -0.43 4.54
CA PRO A 368 -38.24 -1.36 4.26
C PRO A 368 -37.66 -2.74 3.95
N ALA A 369 -38.17 -3.78 4.61
CA ALA A 369 -37.82 -5.17 4.32
C ALA A 369 -38.23 -5.48 2.88
N ARG A 370 -37.27 -5.59 1.95
CA ARG A 370 -37.55 -6.05 0.58
C ARG A 370 -37.50 -7.58 0.57
N SER A 371 -38.68 -8.19 0.39
CA SER A 371 -38.94 -9.63 0.43
C SER A 371 -38.54 -10.42 -0.85
N CYS A 372 -37.77 -9.85 -1.78
CA CYS A 372 -37.42 -10.55 -3.02
C CYS A 372 -35.97 -11.02 -2.98
N TYR A 373 -35.70 -12.04 -2.16
CA TYR A 373 -34.45 -12.81 -2.23
C TYR A 373 -34.77 -14.15 -2.89
N GLN A 374 -34.45 -14.29 -4.17
CA GLN A 374 -34.47 -15.59 -4.84
C GLN A 374 -33.30 -16.44 -4.32
N HIS A 375 -33.63 -17.67 -3.99
CA HIS A 375 -32.77 -18.66 -3.37
C HIS A 375 -31.78 -19.17 -4.42
N ASP A 376 -30.60 -18.54 -4.56
CA ASP A 376 -29.51 -19.20 -5.29
C ASP A 376 -28.99 -20.35 -4.43
N ALA A 377 -29.19 -21.54 -4.96
CA ALA A 377 -28.93 -22.84 -4.35
C ALA A 377 -27.55 -22.91 -3.69
N GLU A 378 -27.51 -23.59 -2.54
CA GLU A 378 -26.31 -23.89 -1.79
C GLU A 378 -25.22 -24.45 -2.70
N ALA A 379 -24.20 -23.64 -2.97
CA ALA A 379 -23.11 -24.07 -3.82
C ALA A 379 -22.33 -25.21 -3.11
N PRO A 380 -21.95 -26.29 -3.83
CA PRO A 380 -21.31 -27.47 -3.26
C PRO A 380 -20.04 -27.12 -2.48
N LEU A 381 -19.69 -27.93 -1.47
CA LEU A 381 -18.53 -27.74 -0.56
C LEU A 381 -17.23 -27.35 -1.29
N ARG A 382 -16.93 -28.00 -2.42
CA ARG A 382 -15.75 -27.69 -3.25
C ARG A 382 -15.76 -26.26 -3.81
N SER A 383 -16.94 -25.79 -4.20
CA SER A 383 -17.15 -24.43 -4.69
C SER A 383 -17.11 -23.40 -3.54
N ALA A 384 -17.45 -23.77 -2.30
CA ALA A 384 -17.27 -22.91 -1.13
C ALA A 384 -15.80 -22.76 -0.71
N PHE A 385 -14.97 -23.78 -0.92
CA PHE A 385 -13.52 -23.70 -0.74
C PHE A 385 -12.85 -22.86 -1.84
N GLU A 386 -13.22 -23.07 -3.12
CA GLU A 386 -12.71 -22.31 -4.25
C GLU A 386 -13.21 -20.85 -4.27
N MET A 387 -14.46 -20.59 -3.84
CA MET A 387 -15.01 -19.23 -3.70
C MET A 387 -14.62 -18.53 -2.40
N GLY A 388 -14.26 -19.26 -1.34
CA GLY A 388 -13.99 -18.69 -0.02
C GLY A 388 -12.51 -18.33 0.20
N TYR A 389 -11.60 -19.27 -0.03
CA TYR A 389 -10.19 -19.11 0.33
C TYR A 389 -9.39 -18.31 -0.71
N GLY A 390 -9.54 -18.66 -1.99
CA GLY A 390 -8.89 -17.93 -3.08
C GLY A 390 -9.33 -16.47 -3.12
N HIS A 391 -10.65 -16.24 -3.05
CA HIS A 391 -11.22 -14.89 -3.01
C HIS A 391 -10.75 -14.10 -1.77
N LEU A 392 -10.66 -14.72 -0.59
CA LEU A 392 -10.18 -14.05 0.61
C LEU A 392 -8.73 -13.56 0.45
N ILE A 393 -7.83 -14.41 -0.06
CA ILE A 393 -6.43 -14.01 -0.29
C ILE A 393 -6.35 -12.97 -1.40
N ASP A 394 -7.08 -13.16 -2.50
CA ASP A 394 -7.09 -12.25 -3.64
C ASP A 394 -7.51 -10.82 -3.26
N HIS A 395 -8.37 -10.67 -2.24
CA HIS A 395 -8.81 -9.37 -1.73
C HIS A 395 -8.02 -8.86 -0.52
N THR A 396 -7.44 -9.71 0.32
CA THR A 396 -6.67 -9.28 1.52
C THR A 396 -5.19 -9.04 1.23
N ALA A 397 -4.57 -9.84 0.36
CA ALA A 397 -3.14 -9.74 0.05
C ALA A 397 -2.71 -8.34 -0.42
N PRO A 398 -3.47 -7.62 -1.30
CA PRO A 398 -3.11 -6.25 -1.68
C PRO A 398 -2.95 -5.30 -0.51
N TRP A 399 -3.87 -5.35 0.45
CA TRP A 399 -3.84 -4.47 1.60
C TRP A 399 -2.74 -4.84 2.58
N VAL A 400 -2.51 -6.14 2.80
CA VAL A 400 -1.43 -6.63 3.68
C VAL A 400 -0.06 -6.23 3.12
N ILE A 401 0.19 -6.47 1.83
CA ILE A 401 1.45 -6.08 1.18
C ILE A 401 1.62 -4.56 1.22
N THR A 402 0.58 -3.79 0.92
CA THR A 402 0.66 -2.31 0.97
C THR A 402 1.00 -1.83 2.37
N GLY A 403 0.36 -2.39 3.40
CA GLY A 403 0.68 -2.08 4.79
C GLY A 403 2.13 -2.41 5.17
N LEU A 404 2.64 -3.57 4.76
CA LEU A 404 4.03 -3.96 4.95
C LEU A 404 5.01 -3.03 4.23
N VAL A 405 4.73 -2.65 2.98
CA VAL A 405 5.56 -1.72 2.20
C VAL A 405 5.56 -0.34 2.86
N VAL A 406 4.41 0.19 3.26
CA VAL A 406 4.34 1.47 3.99
C VAL A 406 5.14 1.37 5.29
N ALA A 407 4.92 0.35 6.11
CA ALA A 407 5.64 0.16 7.37
C ALA A 407 7.16 0.08 7.17
N ALA A 408 7.60 -0.66 6.17
CA ALA A 408 9.01 -0.86 5.85
C ALA A 408 9.73 0.41 5.36
N THR A 409 8.99 1.28 4.66
CA THR A 409 9.54 2.47 4.00
C THR A 409 9.44 3.72 4.86
N LEU A 410 8.70 3.67 5.98
CA LEU A 410 8.76 4.70 7.01
C LEU A 410 10.17 4.79 7.61
N ALA A 411 10.66 6.01 7.80
CA ALA A 411 11.94 6.28 8.44
C ALA A 411 11.72 6.99 9.80
N PRO A 412 12.61 6.80 10.79
CA PRO A 412 12.60 7.60 11.99
C PRO A 412 12.72 9.08 11.59
N HIS A 413 11.88 9.94 12.16
CA HIS A 413 11.86 11.35 11.78
C HIS A 413 11.74 12.24 13.02
N PRO A 414 12.51 13.36 13.12
CA PRO A 414 12.48 14.27 14.27
C PRO A 414 11.09 14.82 14.61
N LEU A 415 10.19 14.91 13.61
CA LEU A 415 8.79 15.29 13.82
C LEU A 415 8.09 14.43 14.88
N TRP A 416 8.28 13.11 14.85
CA TRP A 416 7.61 12.21 15.80
C TRP A 416 8.11 12.44 17.22
N GLN A 417 9.42 12.67 17.37
CA GLN A 417 10.05 13.02 18.64
C GLN A 417 9.63 14.42 19.13
N ALA A 418 9.57 15.41 18.24
CA ALA A 418 9.10 16.76 18.58
C ALA A 418 7.64 16.78 19.02
N LEU A 419 6.79 15.98 18.35
CA LEU A 419 5.39 15.83 18.72
C LEU A 419 5.18 14.94 19.96
N ALA A 420 6.18 14.17 20.40
CA ALA A 420 6.05 13.32 21.59
C ALA A 420 5.82 14.13 22.87
N VAL A 421 6.24 15.40 22.90
CA VAL A 421 5.96 16.36 23.99
C VAL A 421 4.46 16.72 24.06
N HIS A 422 3.74 16.58 22.95
CA HIS A 422 2.33 16.93 22.83
C HIS A 422 1.50 15.78 22.21
N PRO A 423 1.16 14.75 23.00
CA PRO A 423 0.38 13.59 22.53
C PRO A 423 -0.96 13.97 21.89
N GLU A 424 -1.58 15.07 22.32
CA GLU A 424 -2.80 15.62 21.75
C GLU A 424 -2.65 16.02 20.27
N TRP A 425 -1.51 16.60 19.89
CA TRP A 425 -1.24 16.97 18.49
C TRP A 425 -0.97 15.73 17.64
N GLN A 426 -0.32 14.71 18.20
CA GLN A 426 -0.18 13.41 17.51
C GLN A 426 -1.54 12.78 17.23
N LEU A 427 -2.46 12.79 18.20
CA LEU A 427 -3.81 12.26 18.03
C LEU A 427 -4.58 13.01 16.93
N LEU A 428 -4.56 14.35 16.96
CA LEU A 428 -5.23 15.18 15.95
C LEU A 428 -4.65 14.96 14.55
N LEU A 429 -3.31 14.93 14.43
CA LEU A 429 -2.62 14.67 13.17
C LEU A 429 -3.01 13.30 12.60
N VAL A 430 -2.97 12.27 13.44
CA VAL A 430 -3.31 10.90 13.04
C VAL A 430 -4.77 10.78 12.62
N LEU A 431 -5.71 11.41 13.32
CA LEU A 431 -7.12 11.42 12.91
C LEU A 431 -7.32 12.10 11.56
N ALA A 432 -6.61 13.21 11.31
CA ALA A 432 -6.63 13.89 10.03
C ALA A 432 -6.05 13.02 8.90
N LEU A 433 -5.01 12.23 9.19
CA LEU A 433 -4.37 11.32 8.25
C LEU A 433 -5.11 9.98 8.09
N ALA A 434 -5.91 9.55 9.06
CA ALA A 434 -6.61 8.27 9.02
C ALA A 434 -7.66 8.21 7.90
N LEU A 435 -8.31 9.34 7.59
CA LEU A 435 -9.30 9.40 6.52
C LEU A 435 -8.69 9.22 5.11
N PRO A 436 -7.59 9.88 4.72
CA PRO A 436 -6.93 9.62 3.43
C PRO A 436 -6.15 8.30 3.40
N LEU A 437 -5.66 7.80 4.55
CA LEU A 437 -4.93 6.53 4.64
C LEU A 437 -5.91 5.35 4.66
N HIS A 438 -6.36 4.93 3.47
CA HIS A 438 -7.11 3.70 3.33
C HIS A 438 -6.16 2.51 3.46
N LEU A 439 -6.06 1.94 4.66
CA LEU A 439 -5.40 0.66 4.91
C LEU A 439 -6.34 -0.24 5.71
N CYS A 440 -6.33 -1.53 5.43
CA CYS A 440 -7.06 -2.49 6.25
C CYS A 440 -6.39 -2.61 7.63
N ALA A 441 -7.13 -3.07 8.64
CA ALA A 441 -6.61 -3.28 9.99
C ALA A 441 -5.32 -4.13 10.01
N THR A 442 -5.27 -5.19 9.20
CA THR A 442 -4.14 -6.12 9.12
C THR A 442 -2.89 -5.45 8.55
N GLY A 443 -3.03 -4.65 7.50
CA GLY A 443 -1.94 -3.88 6.90
C GLY A 443 -1.53 -2.64 7.72
N LEU A 444 -2.47 -2.02 8.43
CA LEU A 444 -2.20 -0.84 9.27
C LEU A 444 -1.46 -1.21 10.57
N THR A 445 -1.58 -2.45 11.04
CA THR A 445 -0.93 -2.94 12.26
C THR A 445 0.60 -2.81 12.22
N PRO A 446 1.34 -3.32 11.21
CA PRO A 446 2.79 -3.12 11.13
C PRO A 446 3.18 -1.65 10.94
N VAL A 447 2.37 -0.85 10.26
CA VAL A 447 2.60 0.60 10.11
C VAL A 447 2.60 1.26 11.49
N VAL A 448 1.58 0.95 12.30
CA VAL A 448 1.45 1.49 13.65
C VAL A 448 2.58 1.01 14.56
N ALA A 449 2.97 -0.26 14.48
CA ALA A 449 4.10 -0.75 15.27
C ALA A 449 5.42 -0.01 14.97
N VAL A 450 5.70 0.26 13.69
CA VAL A 450 6.87 1.05 13.29
C VAL A 450 6.75 2.50 13.78
N LEU A 451 5.57 3.12 13.67
CA LEU A 451 5.37 4.49 14.17
C LEU A 451 5.49 4.59 15.70
N LEU A 452 5.02 3.59 16.44
CA LEU A 452 5.21 3.52 17.90
C LEU A 452 6.69 3.48 18.26
N ALA A 453 7.49 2.69 17.53
CA ALA A 453 8.93 2.69 17.71
C ALA A 453 9.62 4.00 17.35
N PHE A 454 9.01 4.83 16.51
CA PHE A 454 9.50 6.17 16.20
C PHE A 454 8.97 7.25 17.16
N GLY A 455 8.25 6.87 18.22
CA GLY A 455 7.77 7.79 19.27
C GLY A 455 6.32 8.26 19.11
N LEU A 456 5.51 7.56 18.30
CA LEU A 456 4.07 7.78 18.33
C LEU A 456 3.48 7.31 19.66
N ASN A 457 2.63 8.13 20.28
CA ASN A 457 1.90 7.78 21.49
C ASN A 457 0.87 6.67 21.22
N TRP A 458 0.71 5.76 22.18
CA TRP A 458 -0.21 4.63 22.04
C TRP A 458 -1.67 5.03 21.85
N GLY A 459 -2.14 6.12 22.47
CA GLY A 459 -3.49 6.65 22.25
C GLY A 459 -3.72 7.12 20.81
N ALA A 460 -2.75 7.81 20.22
CA ALA A 460 -2.80 8.19 18.80
C ALA A 460 -2.74 6.95 17.89
N ALA A 461 -1.85 6.01 18.18
CA ALA A 461 -1.75 4.73 17.48
C ALA A 461 -3.07 3.93 17.53
N LEU A 462 -3.70 3.84 18.70
CA LEU A 462 -4.98 3.18 18.87
C LEU A 462 -6.07 3.88 18.06
N ALA A 463 -6.14 5.22 18.12
CA ALA A 463 -7.09 5.97 17.30
C ALA A 463 -6.89 5.73 15.79
N LEU A 464 -5.64 5.61 15.32
CA LEU A 464 -5.33 5.21 13.94
C LEU A 464 -5.90 3.82 13.62
N LEU A 465 -5.63 2.84 14.49
CA LEU A 465 -6.09 1.46 14.34
C LEU A 465 -7.60 1.30 14.38
N LEU A 466 -8.31 2.21 15.07
CA LEU A 466 -9.78 2.24 15.11
C LEU A 466 -10.37 2.94 13.89
N VAL A 467 -9.87 4.13 13.54
CA VAL A 467 -10.47 4.98 12.51
C VAL A 467 -10.08 4.54 11.10
N GLY A 468 -8.80 4.24 10.85
CA GLY A 468 -8.30 3.91 9.52
C GLY A 468 -9.06 2.78 8.82
N PRO A 469 -9.31 1.64 9.50
CA PRO A 469 -10.07 0.55 8.91
C PRO A 469 -11.59 0.77 8.92
N ALA A 470 -12.10 1.66 9.78
CA ALA A 470 -13.54 1.91 9.93
C ALA A 470 -14.07 2.98 8.97
N LEU A 471 -13.24 3.96 8.58
CA LEU A 471 -13.65 5.10 7.78
C LEU A 471 -12.88 5.17 6.47
N ASN A 472 -13.61 5.34 5.37
CA ASN A 472 -13.04 5.79 4.13
C ASN A 472 -14.05 6.63 3.33
N LEU A 473 -13.55 7.44 2.39
CA LEU A 473 -14.40 8.31 1.56
C LEU A 473 -15.40 7.49 0.73
N GLY A 474 -15.01 6.28 0.30
CA GLY A 474 -15.87 5.37 -0.44
C GLY A 474 -17.08 4.88 0.36
N LEU A 475 -16.89 4.53 1.63
CA LEU A 475 -17.90 4.09 2.58
C LEU A 475 -18.82 5.24 2.92
N LEU A 476 -18.28 6.41 3.26
CA LEU A 476 -19.10 7.59 3.56
C LEU A 476 -19.98 7.94 2.35
N ARG A 477 -19.43 7.90 1.13
CA ARG A 477 -20.21 8.09 -0.10
C ARG A 477 -21.26 6.99 -0.29
N TYR A 478 -20.92 5.74 -0.05
CA TYR A 478 -21.85 4.61 -0.12
C TYR A 478 -23.01 4.76 0.87
N LEU A 479 -22.72 5.07 2.15
CA LEU A 479 -23.73 5.31 3.17
C LEU A 479 -24.59 6.55 2.86
N ALA A 480 -24.00 7.58 2.25
CA ALA A 480 -24.75 8.76 1.79
C ALA A 480 -25.76 8.39 0.69
N GLN A 481 -25.36 7.52 -0.24
CA GLN A 481 -26.21 7.04 -1.34
C GLN A 481 -27.28 6.06 -0.87
N GLN A 482 -26.96 5.16 0.06
CA GLN A 482 -27.89 4.11 0.53
C GLN A 482 -28.86 4.60 1.61
N HIS A 483 -28.45 5.54 2.47
CA HIS A 483 -29.27 6.03 3.57
C HIS A 483 -29.57 7.52 3.45
N SER A 484 -28.59 8.37 3.73
CA SER A 484 -28.68 9.82 3.57
C SER A 484 -27.31 10.47 3.80
N PRO A 485 -27.03 11.66 3.22
CA PRO A 485 -25.79 12.39 3.49
C PRO A 485 -25.62 12.75 4.97
N ARG A 486 -26.74 13.04 5.67
CA ARG A 486 -26.73 13.31 7.13
C ARG A 486 -26.25 12.09 7.92
N PHE A 487 -26.70 10.90 7.55
CA PHE A 487 -26.27 9.65 8.18
C PHE A 487 -24.78 9.39 7.95
N ALA A 488 -24.28 9.63 6.73
CA ALA A 488 -22.85 9.48 6.43
C ALA A 488 -21.97 10.43 7.28
N TRP A 489 -22.34 11.70 7.39
CA TRP A 489 -21.64 12.66 8.26
C TRP A 489 -21.70 12.25 9.74
N ALA A 490 -22.87 11.82 10.22
CA ALA A 490 -23.01 11.31 11.57
C ALA A 490 -22.12 10.08 11.81
N TYR A 491 -22.05 9.14 10.86
CA TYR A 491 -21.18 7.97 10.92
C TYR A 491 -19.72 8.37 11.10
N GLY A 492 -19.19 9.25 10.24
CA GLY A 492 -17.82 9.73 10.34
C GLY A 492 -17.52 10.44 11.66
N LEU A 493 -18.37 11.40 12.06
CA LEU A 493 -18.17 12.18 13.28
C LEU A 493 -18.25 11.33 14.55
N VAL A 494 -19.23 10.43 14.65
CA VAL A 494 -19.39 9.56 15.82
C VAL A 494 -18.21 8.60 15.95
N VAL A 495 -17.78 7.96 14.86
CA VAL A 495 -16.63 7.05 14.87
C VAL A 495 -15.35 7.79 15.27
N MET A 496 -15.08 8.96 14.67
CA MET A 496 -13.89 9.75 15.03
C MET A 496 -13.94 10.23 16.49
N ALA A 497 -15.09 10.72 16.97
CA ALA A 497 -15.22 11.22 18.33
C ALA A 497 -15.04 10.11 19.38
N VAL A 498 -15.66 8.94 19.18
CA VAL A 498 -15.51 7.80 20.09
C VAL A 498 -14.09 7.24 20.03
N ALA A 499 -13.48 7.13 18.85
CA ALA A 499 -12.09 6.69 18.72
C ALA A 499 -11.10 7.67 19.38
N ALA A 500 -11.32 8.98 19.25
CA ALA A 500 -10.52 10.00 19.91
C ALA A 500 -10.64 9.91 21.44
N ALA A 501 -11.87 9.74 21.96
CA ALA A 501 -12.11 9.57 23.38
C ALA A 501 -11.45 8.29 23.94
N LEU A 502 -11.53 7.18 23.21
CA LEU A 502 -10.87 5.92 23.57
C LEU A 502 -9.34 6.05 23.51
N GLY A 503 -8.80 6.65 22.44
CA GLY A 503 -7.36 6.87 22.28
C GLY A 503 -6.80 7.75 23.40
N TRP A 504 -7.44 8.90 23.66
CA TRP A 504 -7.07 9.77 24.77
C TRP A 504 -7.22 9.06 26.12
N GLY A 505 -8.34 8.36 26.35
CA GLY A 505 -8.57 7.60 27.57
C GLY A 505 -7.48 6.57 27.83
N VAL A 506 -7.22 5.67 26.88
CA VAL A 506 -6.19 4.61 27.02
C VAL A 506 -4.79 5.21 27.21
N SER A 507 -4.48 6.35 26.58
CA SER A 507 -3.18 7.01 26.73
C SER A 507 -2.84 7.41 28.17
N GLN A 508 -3.84 7.65 29.02
CA GLN A 508 -3.64 8.00 30.43
C GLN A 508 -3.29 6.78 31.30
N TRP A 509 -3.61 5.58 30.84
CA TRP A 509 -3.48 4.33 31.61
C TRP A 509 -2.31 3.49 31.16
N VAL A 510 -1.89 3.64 29.90
CA VAL A 510 -0.86 2.82 29.26
C VAL A 510 0.31 3.70 28.84
N GLY A 511 1.36 3.71 29.66
CA GLY A 511 2.67 4.28 29.31
C GLY A 511 3.48 3.25 28.52
N VAL A 512 3.37 3.27 27.19
CA VAL A 512 4.15 2.37 26.33
C VAL A 512 5.45 3.04 25.93
N ASP A 513 6.56 2.49 26.39
CA ASP A 513 7.87 2.83 25.84
C ASP A 513 8.12 2.04 24.54
N ALA A 514 8.70 2.68 23.54
CA ALA A 514 9.06 2.06 22.26
C ALA A 514 9.89 0.77 22.40
N SER A 515 10.63 0.64 23.50
CA SER A 515 11.44 -0.51 23.90
C SER A 515 10.64 -1.72 24.41
N SER A 516 9.31 -1.71 24.32
CA SER A 516 8.44 -2.82 24.73
C SER A 516 7.83 -3.61 23.55
N LEU A 517 8.12 -3.23 22.30
CA LEU A 517 7.49 -3.79 21.11
C LEU A 517 8.19 -5.07 20.60
N PRO A 518 7.51 -6.24 20.58
CA PRO A 518 8.13 -7.53 20.22
C PRO A 518 8.75 -7.60 18.83
N ALA A 519 8.10 -6.99 17.82
CA ALA A 519 8.53 -7.09 16.42
C ALA A 519 9.86 -6.40 16.11
N LEU A 520 10.34 -5.54 17.00
CA LEU A 520 11.55 -4.74 16.80
C LEU A 520 12.69 -5.12 17.74
N MET A 521 12.38 -5.84 18.83
CA MET A 521 13.38 -6.34 19.79
C MET A 521 13.88 -7.74 19.45
N ASP A 522 12.99 -8.63 19.01
CA ASP A 522 13.34 -10.03 18.76
C ASP A 522 13.66 -10.26 17.28
N ILE A 523 14.86 -9.83 16.88
CA ILE A 523 15.61 -10.49 15.80
C ILE A 523 16.06 -11.86 16.34
N ALA A 524 15.11 -12.71 16.73
CA ALA A 524 15.40 -14.11 16.96
C ALA A 524 15.98 -14.67 15.66
N PRO A 525 17.10 -15.42 15.69
CA PRO A 525 17.73 -15.96 14.50
C PRO A 525 16.67 -16.63 13.64
N ASP A 526 16.69 -16.37 12.34
CA ASP A 526 15.64 -16.75 11.40
C ASP A 526 15.22 -18.22 11.61
N SER A 527 14.15 -18.43 12.37
CA SER A 527 13.70 -19.78 12.69
C SER A 527 13.29 -20.43 11.37
N PRO A 528 13.78 -21.63 11.05
CA PRO A 528 13.42 -22.33 9.82
C PRO A 528 11.90 -22.43 9.63
N TRP A 529 11.15 -22.54 10.74
CA TRP A 529 9.70 -22.49 10.76
C TRP A 529 9.12 -21.14 10.27
N ARG A 530 9.64 -20.01 10.75
CA ARG A 530 9.18 -18.67 10.31
C ARG A 530 9.50 -18.44 8.84
N ILE A 531 10.67 -18.88 8.39
CA ILE A 531 11.04 -18.83 6.96
C ILE A 531 10.08 -19.71 6.15
N ALA A 532 9.79 -20.94 6.58
CA ALA A 532 8.85 -21.83 5.88
C ALA A 532 7.45 -21.21 5.79
N CYS A 533 6.96 -20.59 6.87
CA CYS A 533 5.70 -19.84 6.87
C CYS A 533 5.76 -18.65 5.90
N ALA A 534 6.83 -17.86 5.90
CA ALA A 534 6.97 -16.71 5.00
C ALA A 534 7.03 -17.13 3.54
N VAL A 535 7.80 -18.17 3.20
CA VAL A 535 7.84 -18.74 1.84
C VAL A 535 6.46 -19.24 1.41
N THR A 536 5.73 -19.91 2.31
CA THR A 536 4.36 -20.38 2.04
C THR A 536 3.41 -19.20 1.79
N LEU A 537 3.45 -18.17 2.64
CA LEU A 537 2.63 -16.98 2.49
C LEU A 537 2.95 -16.21 1.20
N VAL A 538 4.24 -16.04 0.89
CA VAL A 538 4.71 -15.43 -0.37
C VAL A 538 4.22 -16.25 -1.56
N GLY A 539 4.26 -17.58 -1.50
CA GLY A 539 3.70 -18.46 -2.53
C GLY A 539 2.20 -18.25 -2.73
N LEU A 540 1.42 -18.13 -1.65
CA LEU A 540 -0.01 -17.83 -1.71
C LEU A 540 -0.27 -16.47 -2.35
N PHE A 541 0.43 -15.42 -1.91
CA PHE A 541 0.31 -14.07 -2.47
C PHE A 541 0.77 -14.01 -3.93
N ALA A 542 1.80 -14.77 -4.30
CA ALA A 542 2.24 -14.92 -5.68
C ALA A 542 1.15 -15.56 -6.55
N THR A 543 0.39 -16.53 -6.04
CA THR A 543 -0.74 -17.11 -6.78
C THR A 543 -1.88 -16.11 -6.97
N ALA A 544 -2.12 -15.22 -6.00
CA ALA A 544 -3.09 -14.13 -6.13
C ALA A 544 -2.64 -13.11 -7.17
N LEU A 545 -1.34 -12.76 -7.16
CA LEU A 545 -0.72 -11.89 -8.16
C LEU A 545 -0.80 -12.51 -9.57
N LEU A 546 -0.57 -13.82 -9.70
CA LEU A 546 -0.71 -14.55 -10.95
C LEU A 546 -2.14 -14.52 -11.51
N ARG A 547 -3.14 -14.63 -10.63
CA ARG A 547 -4.56 -14.62 -11.00
C ARG A 547 -5.08 -13.23 -11.38
N ARG A 548 -4.60 -12.18 -10.70
CA ARG A 548 -5.12 -10.81 -10.85
C ARG A 548 -4.27 -9.90 -11.74
N GLY A 549 -2.98 -10.19 -11.88
CA GLY A 549 -1.99 -9.25 -12.41
C GLY A 549 -1.64 -8.12 -11.43
N ALA A 550 -0.44 -7.53 -11.55
CA ALA A 550 0.04 -6.50 -10.62
C ALA A 550 -0.84 -5.25 -10.59
N ARG A 551 -1.28 -4.76 -11.75
CA ARG A 551 -2.21 -3.63 -11.82
C ARG A 551 -3.59 -3.97 -11.25
N GLY A 552 -4.11 -5.17 -11.53
CA GLY A 552 -5.38 -5.63 -10.98
C GLY A 552 -5.34 -5.83 -9.46
N PHE A 553 -4.16 -6.17 -8.93
CA PHE A 553 -3.86 -6.27 -7.51
C PHE A 553 -3.88 -4.89 -6.84
N VAL A 554 -3.17 -3.89 -7.38
CA VAL A 554 -3.16 -2.51 -6.86
C VAL A 554 -4.51 -1.80 -7.07
N ALA A 555 -5.23 -2.10 -8.15
CA ALA A 555 -6.55 -1.54 -8.40
C ALA A 555 -7.58 -1.90 -7.30
N GLU A 556 -7.35 -2.95 -6.52
CA GLU A 556 -8.18 -3.28 -5.35
C GLU A 556 -8.11 -2.22 -4.26
N LEU A 557 -6.98 -1.50 -4.17
CA LEU A 557 -6.75 -0.46 -3.17
C LEU A 557 -7.54 0.82 -3.48
N TRP A 558 -7.99 0.99 -4.73
CA TRP A 558 -8.66 2.21 -5.17
C TRP A 558 -10.18 2.09 -5.08
N PRO A 559 -10.90 3.07 -4.49
CA PRO A 559 -12.36 3.07 -4.47
C PRO A 559 -12.90 3.11 -5.90
N LYS A 560 -13.71 2.13 -6.31
CA LYS A 560 -14.28 2.04 -7.67
C LYS A 560 -15.11 3.28 -8.08
N GLY A 561 -15.57 4.08 -7.10
CA GLY A 561 -16.29 5.34 -7.32
C GLY A 561 -15.40 6.55 -7.68
N LEU A 562 -14.08 6.41 -7.60
CA LEU A 562 -13.07 7.41 -8.01
C LEU A 562 -12.38 7.02 -9.34
N ILE A 563 -12.85 5.97 -10.01
CA ILE A 563 -12.44 5.70 -11.39
C ILE A 563 -13.07 6.80 -12.25
N ILE A 564 -12.28 7.83 -12.55
CA ILE A 564 -12.60 8.77 -13.63
C ILE A 564 -12.68 7.88 -14.88
N LYS A 565 -13.91 7.64 -15.37
CA LYS A 565 -14.10 6.94 -16.64
C LYS A 565 -13.21 7.66 -17.66
N PRO A 566 -12.34 6.96 -18.40
CA PRO A 566 -11.58 7.61 -19.45
C PRO A 566 -12.60 8.31 -20.36
N HIS A 567 -12.45 9.63 -20.52
CA HIS A 567 -13.25 10.35 -21.48
C HIS A 567 -13.03 9.69 -22.84
N HIS A 568 -14.11 9.12 -23.40
CA HIS A 568 -14.13 8.65 -24.77
C HIS A 568 -13.91 9.88 -25.66
N HIS A 569 -12.67 10.10 -26.07
CA HIS A 569 -12.39 10.89 -27.26
C HIS A 569 -12.74 10.01 -28.46
N HIS A 570 -13.93 10.23 -29.01
CA HIS A 570 -14.25 9.88 -30.38
C HIS A 570 -13.44 10.74 -31.34
#